data_AF-A0A1V2B6Z6-F1
#
_entry.id   AF-A0A1V2B6Z6-F1
#
_cell.length_a   1.000
_cell.length_b   1.000
_cell.length_c   1.000
_cell.angle_alpha   90.00
_cell.angle_beta   90.00
_cell.angle_gamma   90.00
#
_symmetry.space_group_name_H-M   'P 1'
#
loop_
_entity.id
_entity.type
_entity.pdbx_description
1 polymer ?
#
loop_
_entity_poly.entity_id
_entity_poly.type
_entity_poly.pdbx_seq_one_letter_code
_entity_poly.pdbx_strand_id
1 'polypeptide(L)'
;MKKSLRDQLQQLIYLVINPIVKGLIKIGFTPNIVTLVGFLLNIGVVIIFVTGVEEGNRGDLSYVGWAGALTLFAGLFDMLDGQVARLGNMGSRFGAFFDSVLDRYSEMVLFLGICYYLVGHHYFLSSLAAFVAMIGSMMVSYTRARAEGLGIECKGGLMQRPERIVVISLSAIACGITAHFIGGDYKLFVPGIPFHIFETISIFTFPLFIMAVMTNITAIGRMRDAKIALDKQDQVTRVIRGAATTVKVLLVAALLLPAMAFTEPNFPTPNEPGQLFYIQRTPNTNTIVYDLNIVDGKLDADEPVNVYWIRYADGGEKKPLNYIQRKFAYGIKVKDLGQGKYELHSVAYAKKDLYLMKPTGQPDYHVYAKIGNSLAVLDRIYIEIDGGTFWHPNVLYIELKGKDMVTGKEVKEQIKP
;
A
#
# COMPACT_ATOMS: atom_id res chain seq x y z
N MET A 1 5.47 -20.83 -16.73
CA MET A 1 5.99 -20.02 -15.60
C MET A 1 5.57 -20.69 -14.29
N LYS A 2 6.52 -21.21 -13.50
CA LYS A 2 6.22 -21.90 -12.22
C LYS A 2 5.69 -20.85 -11.23
N LYS A 3 4.44 -20.98 -10.75
CA LYS A 3 3.88 -20.07 -9.74
C LYS A 3 4.80 -20.05 -8.52
N SER A 4 5.08 -18.85 -7.99
CA SER A 4 5.85 -18.71 -6.75
C SER A 4 5.17 -19.48 -5.62
N LEU A 5 5.95 -20.07 -4.69
CA LEU A 5 5.43 -20.75 -3.49
C LEU A 5 4.40 -19.88 -2.75
N ARG A 6 4.63 -18.57 -2.73
CA ARG A 6 3.72 -17.57 -2.16
C ARG A 6 2.38 -17.51 -2.88
N ASP A 7 2.39 -17.53 -4.22
CA ASP A 7 1.17 -17.50 -5.03
C ASP A 7 0.37 -18.80 -4.87
N GLN A 8 1.07 -19.94 -4.73
CA GLN A 8 0.44 -21.23 -4.47
C GLN A 8 -0.22 -21.25 -3.08
N LEU A 9 0.48 -20.75 -2.06
CA LEU A 9 -0.05 -20.66 -0.70
C LEU A 9 -1.26 -19.72 -0.63
N GLN A 10 -1.19 -18.58 -1.32
CA GLN A 10 -2.28 -17.61 -1.38
C GLN A 10 -3.52 -18.18 -2.10
N GLN A 11 -3.32 -18.97 -3.17
CA GLN A 11 -4.43 -19.67 -3.84
C GLN A 11 -5.05 -20.76 -2.96
N LEU A 12 -4.24 -21.49 -2.19
CA LEU A 12 -4.74 -22.48 -1.23
C LEU A 12 -5.59 -21.80 -0.14
N ILE A 13 -5.11 -20.69 0.41
CA ILE A 13 -5.85 -19.88 1.39
C ILE A 13 -7.19 -19.44 0.81
N TYR A 14 -7.23 -18.92 -0.43
CA TYR A 14 -8.49 -18.53 -1.06
C TYR A 14 -9.43 -19.70 -1.32
N LEU A 15 -8.90 -20.89 -1.63
CA LEU A 15 -9.73 -22.06 -1.86
C LEU A 15 -10.48 -22.49 -0.59
N VAL A 16 -9.84 -22.34 0.57
CA VAL A 16 -10.44 -22.64 1.88
C VAL A 16 -11.36 -21.51 2.36
N ILE A 17 -10.94 -20.25 2.20
CA ILE A 17 -11.67 -19.09 2.73
C ILE A 17 -12.89 -18.71 1.88
N ASN A 18 -12.81 -18.80 0.56
CA ASN A 18 -13.88 -18.29 -0.32
C ASN A 18 -15.24 -18.97 -0.11
N PRO A 19 -15.35 -20.30 0.10
CA PRO A 19 -16.62 -20.95 0.43
C PRO A 19 -17.23 -20.38 1.72
N ILE A 20 -16.41 -20.15 2.74
CA ILE A 20 -16.84 -19.57 4.02
C ILE A 20 -17.36 -18.15 3.80
N VAL A 21 -16.59 -17.31 3.07
CA VAL A 21 -16.97 -15.92 2.75
C VAL A 21 -18.29 -15.87 1.97
N LYS A 22 -18.46 -16.73 0.96
CA LYS A 22 -19.72 -16.83 0.20
C LYS A 22 -20.89 -17.27 1.08
N GLY A 23 -20.65 -18.19 2.02
CA GLY A 23 -21.63 -18.59 3.02
C GLY A 23 -22.08 -17.41 3.90
N LEU A 24 -21.12 -16.66 4.45
CA LEU A 24 -21.39 -15.46 5.25
C LEU A 24 -22.20 -14.42 4.48
N ILE A 25 -21.82 -14.13 3.23
CA ILE A 25 -22.56 -13.21 2.35
C ILE A 25 -23.99 -13.70 2.13
N LYS A 26 -24.18 -15.01 1.90
CA LYS A 26 -25.51 -15.60 1.68
C LYS A 26 -26.41 -15.51 2.91
N ILE A 27 -25.84 -15.57 4.11
CA ILE A 27 -26.54 -15.42 5.39
C ILE A 27 -26.83 -13.93 5.70
N GLY A 28 -26.30 -12.99 4.91
CA GLY A 28 -26.51 -11.56 5.09
C GLY A 28 -25.51 -10.88 6.04
N PHE A 29 -24.40 -11.54 6.36
CA PHE A 29 -23.34 -10.91 7.15
C PHE A 29 -22.68 -9.79 6.35
N THR A 30 -22.65 -8.60 6.94
CA THR A 30 -21.92 -7.45 6.40
C THR A 30 -20.48 -7.45 6.92
N PRO A 31 -19.54 -6.78 6.23
CA PRO A 31 -18.16 -6.66 6.71
C PRO A 31 -18.06 -6.16 8.15
N ASN A 32 -18.83 -5.11 8.49
CA ASN A 32 -18.84 -4.52 9.83
C ASN A 32 -19.32 -5.51 10.92
N ILE A 33 -20.26 -6.40 10.58
CA ILE A 33 -20.69 -7.46 11.52
C ILE A 33 -19.55 -8.46 11.74
N VAL A 34 -18.84 -8.84 10.68
CA VAL A 34 -17.70 -9.76 10.79
C VAL A 34 -16.59 -9.15 11.66
N THR A 35 -16.24 -7.88 11.44
CA THR A 35 -15.30 -7.13 12.29
C THR A 35 -15.79 -7.10 13.75
N LEU A 36 -17.07 -6.80 13.99
CA LEU A 36 -17.64 -6.75 15.33
C LEU A 36 -17.58 -8.12 16.03
N VAL A 37 -17.84 -9.22 15.31
CA VAL A 37 -17.69 -10.57 15.83
C VAL A 37 -16.22 -10.85 16.19
N GLY A 38 -15.26 -10.47 15.35
CA GLY A 38 -13.84 -10.55 15.66
C GLY A 38 -13.46 -9.82 16.95
N PHE A 39 -13.99 -8.62 17.15
CA PHE A 39 -13.82 -7.86 18.39
C PHE A 39 -14.44 -8.57 19.61
N LEU A 40 -15.67 -9.09 19.49
CA LEU A 40 -16.33 -9.83 20.57
C LEU A 40 -15.60 -11.13 20.92
N LEU A 41 -15.00 -11.82 19.94
CA LEU A 41 -14.15 -12.98 20.21
C LEU A 41 -12.90 -12.59 21.03
N ASN A 42 -12.29 -11.44 20.77
CA ASN A 42 -11.20 -10.91 21.59
C ASN A 42 -11.64 -10.55 23.02
N ILE A 43 -12.88 -10.09 23.22
CA ILE A 43 -13.46 -9.96 24.57
C ILE A 43 -13.56 -11.34 25.24
N GLY A 44 -13.96 -12.37 24.49
CA GLY A 44 -13.93 -13.76 24.94
C GLY A 44 -12.54 -14.21 25.40
N VAL A 45 -11.47 -13.82 24.68
CA VAL A 45 -10.09 -14.11 25.09
C VAL A 45 -9.77 -13.49 26.46
N VAL A 46 -10.20 -12.24 26.70
CA VAL A 46 -10.02 -11.59 28.00
C VAL A 46 -10.77 -12.32 29.10
N ILE A 47 -11.99 -12.78 28.83
CA ILE A 47 -12.76 -13.57 29.79
C ILE A 47 -11.99 -14.85 30.17
N ILE A 48 -11.42 -15.56 29.19
CA ILE A 48 -10.59 -16.75 29.48
C ILE A 48 -9.40 -16.41 30.39
N PHE A 49 -8.71 -15.30 30.13
CA PHE A 49 -7.60 -14.86 30.97
C PHE A 49 -8.05 -14.46 32.39
N VAL A 50 -9.18 -13.76 32.53
CA VAL A 50 -9.73 -13.38 33.84
C VAL A 50 -10.14 -14.62 34.62
N THR A 51 -10.90 -15.54 34.02
CA THR A 51 -11.26 -16.81 34.65
C THR A 51 -10.02 -17.62 35.04
N GLY A 52 -8.98 -17.61 34.20
CA GLY A 52 -7.71 -18.27 34.52
C GLY A 52 -6.96 -17.68 35.72
N VAL A 53 -7.24 -16.43 36.11
CA VAL A 53 -6.72 -15.82 37.35
C VAL A 53 -7.62 -16.13 38.55
N GLU A 54 -8.93 -15.96 38.38
CA GLU A 54 -9.90 -16.04 39.48
C GLU A 54 -10.18 -17.48 39.92
N GLU A 55 -10.24 -18.42 38.96
CA GLU A 55 -10.57 -19.83 39.20
C GLU A 55 -9.36 -20.76 39.00
N GLY A 56 -8.39 -20.33 38.21
CA GLY A 56 -7.18 -21.10 37.88
C GLY A 56 -6.07 -20.96 38.92
N ASN A 57 -5.17 -21.94 38.95
CA ASN A 57 -3.93 -21.86 39.70
C ASN A 57 -2.80 -21.35 38.80
N ARG A 58 -1.71 -20.82 39.40
CA ARG A 58 -0.55 -20.31 38.67
C ARG A 58 0.06 -21.29 37.65
N GLY A 59 0.09 -22.57 37.99
CA GLY A 59 0.56 -23.65 37.12
C GLY A 59 -0.48 -24.15 36.10
N ASP A 60 -1.72 -23.66 36.14
CA ASP A 60 -2.75 -24.04 35.18
C ASP A 60 -2.69 -23.18 33.91
N LEU A 61 -1.76 -23.56 33.02
CA LEU A 61 -1.54 -22.84 31.76
C LEU A 61 -2.52 -23.26 30.66
N SER A 62 -3.54 -24.07 30.98
CA SER A 62 -4.58 -24.45 30.01
C SER A 62 -5.38 -23.24 29.53
N TYR A 63 -5.66 -22.29 30.42
CA TYR A 63 -6.30 -21.01 30.09
C TYR A 63 -5.49 -20.20 29.09
N VAL A 64 -4.15 -20.17 29.24
CA VAL A 64 -3.25 -19.53 28.26
C VAL A 64 -3.37 -20.22 26.91
N GLY A 65 -3.39 -21.56 26.89
CA GLY A 65 -3.58 -22.35 25.66
C GLY A 65 -4.90 -22.06 24.95
N TRP A 66 -6.02 -22.07 25.67
CA TRP A 66 -7.35 -21.79 25.13
C TRP A 66 -7.50 -20.34 24.68
N ALA A 67 -6.95 -19.39 25.44
CA ALA A 67 -6.89 -17.98 25.04
C ALA A 67 -6.09 -17.81 23.74
N GLY A 68 -4.97 -18.52 23.59
CA GLY A 68 -4.18 -18.56 22.35
C GLY A 68 -4.97 -19.13 21.17
N ALA A 69 -5.69 -20.23 21.38
CA ALA A 69 -6.53 -20.84 20.35
C ALA A 69 -7.66 -19.91 19.89
N LEU A 70 -8.35 -19.27 20.83
CA LEU A 70 -9.41 -18.31 20.53
C LEU A 70 -8.86 -17.04 19.86
N THR A 71 -7.67 -16.57 20.26
CA THR A 71 -6.98 -15.43 19.61
C THR A 71 -6.68 -15.75 18.14
N LEU A 72 -6.15 -16.95 17.85
CA LEU A 72 -5.87 -17.37 16.48
C LEU A 72 -7.14 -17.43 15.65
N PHE A 73 -8.21 -17.99 16.23
CA PHE A 73 -9.51 -18.08 15.58
C PHE A 73 -10.14 -16.70 15.33
N ALA A 74 -10.08 -15.79 16.30
CA ALA A 74 -10.53 -14.41 16.17
C ALA A 74 -9.79 -13.67 15.05
N GLY A 75 -8.47 -13.86 14.95
CA GLY A 75 -7.66 -13.27 13.87
C GLY A 75 -8.05 -13.72 12.46
N LEU A 76 -8.79 -14.83 12.31
CA LEU A 76 -9.37 -15.22 11.03
C LEU A 76 -10.52 -14.29 10.61
N PHE A 77 -11.33 -13.80 11.56
CA PHE A 77 -12.45 -12.90 11.28
C PHE A 77 -11.98 -11.55 10.73
N ASP A 78 -10.85 -11.06 11.23
CA ASP A 78 -10.17 -9.87 10.72
C ASP A 78 -9.64 -10.03 9.28
N MET A 79 -9.44 -11.27 8.82
CA MET A 79 -9.10 -11.53 7.42
C MET A 79 -10.36 -11.70 6.57
N LEU A 80 -11.45 -12.20 7.18
CA LEU A 80 -12.71 -12.50 6.53
C LEU A 80 -13.48 -11.21 6.18
N ASP A 81 -13.51 -10.20 7.05
CA ASP A 81 -14.27 -8.96 6.81
C ASP A 81 -13.86 -8.25 5.51
N GLY A 82 -12.55 -8.15 5.23
CA GLY A 82 -12.02 -7.58 4.01
C GLY A 82 -12.33 -8.43 2.78
N GLN A 83 -12.41 -9.76 2.93
CA GLN A 83 -12.86 -10.64 1.84
C GLN A 83 -14.36 -10.53 1.60
N VAL A 84 -15.17 -10.44 2.66
CA VAL A 84 -16.61 -10.22 2.58
C VAL A 84 -16.89 -8.88 1.89
N ALA A 85 -16.14 -7.83 2.22
CA ALA A 85 -16.24 -6.53 1.56
C ALA A 85 -15.91 -6.61 0.06
N ARG A 86 -14.84 -7.32 -0.31
CA ARG A 86 -14.39 -7.48 -1.72
C ARG A 86 -15.32 -8.37 -2.54
N LEU A 87 -15.64 -9.57 -2.05
CA LEU A 87 -16.45 -10.55 -2.77
C LEU A 87 -17.94 -10.20 -2.75
N GLY A 88 -18.42 -9.54 -1.70
CA GLY A 88 -19.78 -9.05 -1.60
C GLY A 88 -20.01 -7.69 -2.26
N ASN A 89 -18.96 -7.04 -2.78
CA ASN A 89 -19.01 -5.67 -3.29
C ASN A 89 -19.60 -4.67 -2.27
N MET A 90 -19.29 -4.86 -0.99
CA MET A 90 -19.80 -4.06 0.15
C MET A 90 -18.74 -3.12 0.75
N GLY A 91 -17.68 -2.82 -0.01
CA GLY A 91 -16.61 -1.94 0.46
C GLY A 91 -17.10 -0.50 0.66
N SER A 92 -16.74 0.12 1.78
CA SER A 92 -17.06 1.53 2.08
C SER A 92 -15.93 2.24 2.84
N ARG A 93 -15.85 3.57 2.71
CA ARG A 93 -14.86 4.38 3.44
C ARG A 93 -15.06 4.29 4.96
N PHE A 94 -16.32 4.30 5.41
CA PHE A 94 -16.64 4.12 6.82
C PHE A 94 -16.29 2.72 7.31
N GLY A 95 -16.59 1.67 6.54
CA GLY A 95 -16.22 0.29 6.88
C GLY A 95 -14.71 0.12 7.05
N ALA A 96 -13.91 0.67 6.13
CA ALA A 96 -12.46 0.65 6.26
C ALA A 96 -11.95 1.42 7.49
N PHE A 97 -12.61 2.51 7.89
CA PHE A 97 -12.30 3.23 9.13
C PHE A 97 -12.73 2.45 10.38
N PHE A 98 -13.91 1.83 10.35
CA PHE A 98 -14.49 1.04 11.43
C PHE A 98 -13.64 -0.20 11.73
N ASP A 99 -13.32 -1.00 10.71
CA ASP A 99 -12.39 -2.13 10.73
C ASP A 99 -11.07 -1.73 11.40
N SER A 100 -10.46 -0.70 10.83
CA SER A 100 -9.30 -0.05 11.41
C SER A 100 -9.45 0.26 12.91
N VAL A 101 -10.48 0.99 13.34
CA VAL A 101 -10.63 1.38 14.75
C VAL A 101 -10.82 0.16 15.65
N LEU A 102 -11.65 -0.81 15.23
CA LEU A 102 -11.89 -2.02 16.02
C LEU A 102 -10.67 -2.94 16.09
N ASP A 103 -9.80 -2.98 15.08
CA ASP A 103 -8.52 -3.68 15.16
C ASP A 103 -7.67 -3.18 16.33
N ARG A 104 -7.62 -1.86 16.51
CA ARG A 104 -6.84 -1.24 17.59
C ARG A 104 -7.46 -1.59 18.95
N TYR A 105 -8.78 -1.50 19.08
CA TYR A 105 -9.46 -1.91 20.31
C TYR A 105 -9.26 -3.40 20.59
N SER A 106 -9.36 -4.26 19.59
CA SER A 106 -9.17 -5.71 19.71
C SER A 106 -7.78 -6.04 20.24
N GLU A 107 -6.73 -5.44 19.67
CA GLU A 107 -5.35 -5.65 20.16
C GLU A 107 -5.16 -5.12 21.60
N MET A 108 -5.67 -3.92 21.91
CA MET A 108 -5.53 -3.36 23.26
C MET A 108 -6.25 -4.21 24.32
N VAL A 109 -7.45 -4.70 24.00
CA VAL A 109 -8.24 -5.59 24.85
C VAL A 109 -7.52 -6.93 25.05
N LEU A 110 -6.98 -7.52 23.98
CA LEU A 110 -6.17 -8.73 24.05
C LEU A 110 -4.96 -8.55 25.00
N PHE A 111 -4.18 -7.48 24.80
CA PHE A 111 -3.04 -7.18 25.67
C PHE A 111 -3.44 -6.86 27.12
N LEU A 112 -4.63 -6.26 27.34
CA LEU A 112 -5.17 -6.05 28.67
C LEU A 112 -5.40 -7.39 29.38
N GLY A 113 -6.03 -8.36 28.72
CA GLY A 113 -6.22 -9.72 29.26
C GLY A 113 -4.91 -10.41 29.59
N ILE A 114 -3.93 -10.32 28.69
CA ILE A 114 -2.57 -10.88 28.92
C ILE A 114 -1.90 -10.21 30.13
N CYS A 115 -1.91 -8.87 30.20
CA CYS A 115 -1.34 -8.13 31.33
C CYS A 115 -2.03 -8.53 32.64
N TYR A 116 -3.36 -8.60 32.65
CA TYR A 116 -4.15 -8.99 33.82
C TYR A 116 -3.77 -10.40 34.30
N TYR A 117 -3.72 -11.38 33.37
CA TYR A 117 -3.31 -12.74 33.69
C TYR A 117 -1.91 -12.82 34.30
N LEU A 118 -0.94 -12.15 33.68
CA LEU A 118 0.43 -12.15 34.13
C LEU A 118 0.60 -11.45 35.49
N VAL A 119 -0.11 -10.34 35.73
CA VAL A 119 -0.10 -9.67 37.04
C VAL A 119 -0.75 -10.54 38.13
N GLY A 120 -1.93 -11.12 37.84
CA GLY A 120 -2.68 -11.95 38.77
C GLY A 120 -1.89 -13.17 39.26
N HIS A 121 -1.07 -13.75 38.36
CA HIS A 121 -0.17 -14.87 38.69
C HIS A 121 1.26 -14.45 39.06
N HIS A 122 1.49 -13.18 39.40
CA HIS A 122 2.78 -12.63 39.85
C HIS A 122 3.96 -12.81 38.85
N TYR A 123 3.69 -12.67 37.56
CA TYR A 123 4.67 -12.56 36.47
C TYR A 123 4.89 -11.10 36.06
N PHE A 124 5.21 -10.24 37.03
CA PHE A 124 5.24 -8.78 36.85
C PHE A 124 6.18 -8.28 35.73
N LEU A 125 7.37 -8.87 35.59
CA LEU A 125 8.30 -8.46 34.53
C LEU A 125 7.77 -8.84 33.14
N SER A 126 7.11 -10.00 33.02
CA SER A 126 6.45 -10.43 31.79
C SER A 126 5.23 -9.57 31.47
N SER A 127 4.46 -9.12 32.47
CA SER A 127 3.36 -8.18 32.24
C SER A 127 3.86 -6.81 31.77
N LEU A 128 5.00 -6.35 32.29
CA LEU A 128 5.63 -5.13 31.78
C LEU A 128 6.08 -5.29 30.32
N ALA A 129 6.65 -6.44 29.95
CA ALA A 129 6.98 -6.74 28.57
C ALA A 129 5.73 -6.77 27.66
N ALA A 130 4.63 -7.37 28.14
CA ALA A 130 3.34 -7.37 27.45
C ALA A 130 2.80 -5.94 27.22
N PHE A 131 2.89 -5.09 28.24
CA PHE A 131 2.49 -3.68 28.15
C PHE A 131 3.35 -2.89 27.16
N VAL A 132 4.67 -3.11 27.15
CA VAL A 132 5.59 -2.53 26.16
C VAL A 132 5.30 -3.03 24.74
N ALA A 133 4.92 -4.31 24.60
CA ALA A 133 4.46 -4.87 23.32
C ALA A 133 3.17 -4.21 22.83
N MET A 134 2.22 -3.94 23.72
CA MET A 134 1.00 -3.18 23.41
C MET A 134 1.32 -1.77 22.90
N ILE A 135 2.22 -1.04 23.57
CA ILE A 135 2.70 0.27 23.14
C ILE A 135 3.30 0.18 21.73
N GLY A 136 4.21 -0.79 21.52
CA GLY A 136 4.83 -1.03 20.22
C GLY A 136 3.80 -1.34 19.14
N SER A 137 2.83 -2.21 19.43
CA SER A 137 1.74 -2.59 18.51
C SER A 137 0.94 -1.38 18.05
N MET A 138 0.55 -0.52 18.99
CA MET A 138 -0.18 0.72 18.71
C MET A 138 0.68 1.68 17.88
N MET A 139 1.95 1.83 18.21
CA MET A 139 2.87 2.72 17.49
C MET A 139 3.16 2.23 16.07
N VAL A 140 3.24 0.92 15.83
CA VAL A 140 3.35 0.35 14.47
C VAL A 140 2.16 0.77 13.60
N SER A 141 0.93 0.65 14.12
CA SER A 141 -0.29 1.02 13.40
C SER A 141 -0.42 2.53 13.22
N TYR A 142 -0.15 3.32 14.27
CA TYR A 142 -0.26 4.77 14.25
C TYR A 142 0.76 5.42 13.31
N THR A 143 2.03 5.01 13.37
CA THR A 143 3.08 5.56 12.49
C THR A 143 2.75 5.34 11.02
N ARG A 144 2.19 4.18 10.67
CA ARG A 144 1.69 3.91 9.32
C ARG A 144 0.53 4.84 8.94
N ALA A 145 -0.53 4.89 9.76
CA ALA A 145 -1.69 5.71 9.47
C ALA A 145 -1.33 7.21 9.34
N ARG A 146 -0.41 7.69 10.20
CA ARG A 146 0.06 9.07 10.17
C ARG A 146 0.93 9.35 8.95
N ALA A 147 1.81 8.42 8.57
CA ALA A 147 2.62 8.53 7.36
C ALA A 147 1.73 8.55 6.09
N GLU A 148 0.77 7.63 6.00
CA GLU A 148 -0.19 7.58 4.88
C GLU A 148 -1.05 8.86 4.82
N GLY A 149 -1.43 9.42 5.98
CA GLY A 149 -2.11 10.71 6.07
C GLY A 149 -1.27 11.91 5.61
N LEU A 150 0.06 11.78 5.60
CA LEU A 150 1.00 12.74 5.02
C LEU A 150 1.38 12.39 3.56
N GLY A 151 0.69 11.42 2.95
CA GLY A 151 0.94 11.00 1.57
C GLY A 151 2.16 10.08 1.39
N ILE A 152 2.72 9.55 2.48
CA ILE A 152 3.85 8.61 2.45
C ILE A 152 3.33 7.17 2.55
N GLU A 153 3.61 6.34 1.54
CA GLU A 153 3.33 4.92 1.64
C GLU A 153 4.28 4.24 2.62
N CYS A 154 3.74 3.69 3.71
CA CYS A 154 4.51 2.98 4.72
C CYS A 154 4.18 1.48 4.67
N LYS A 155 4.84 0.75 3.76
CA LYS A 155 4.65 -0.68 3.54
C LYS A 155 5.92 -1.43 3.98
N GLY A 156 5.96 -1.93 5.21
CA GLY A 156 7.11 -2.68 5.72
C GLY A 156 7.12 -2.87 7.23
N GLY A 157 8.12 -3.58 7.73
CA GLY A 157 8.31 -3.88 9.16
C GLY A 157 8.14 -5.36 9.50
N LEU A 158 8.93 -5.83 10.46
CA LEU A 158 9.04 -7.25 10.84
C LEU A 158 7.90 -7.72 11.77
N MET A 159 7.18 -6.81 12.43
CA MET A 159 6.08 -7.13 13.35
C MET A 159 4.81 -6.37 12.98
N GLN A 160 4.20 -6.75 11.85
CA GLN A 160 2.86 -6.27 11.51
C GLN A 160 1.81 -7.10 12.26
N ARG A 161 0.53 -6.78 12.02
CA ARG A 161 -0.57 -7.39 12.77
C ARG A 161 -0.64 -8.92 12.62
N PRO A 162 -0.59 -9.50 11.41
CA PRO A 162 -0.64 -10.96 11.27
C PRO A 162 0.49 -11.66 12.02
N GLU A 163 1.71 -11.13 11.95
CA GLU A 163 2.86 -11.70 12.64
C GLU A 163 2.69 -11.67 14.16
N ARG A 164 2.14 -10.57 14.70
CA ARG A 164 1.86 -10.47 16.15
C ARG A 164 0.80 -11.46 16.61
N ILE A 165 -0.33 -11.53 15.89
CA ILE A 165 -1.40 -12.47 16.24
C ILE A 165 -0.89 -13.91 16.21
N VAL A 166 -0.10 -14.28 15.19
CA VAL A 166 0.51 -15.62 15.10
C VAL A 166 1.47 -15.88 16.26
N VAL A 167 2.37 -14.95 16.59
CA VAL A 167 3.33 -15.14 17.68
C VAL A 167 2.62 -15.29 19.03
N ILE A 168 1.66 -14.41 19.37
CA ILE A 168 0.89 -14.51 20.62
C ILE A 168 0.14 -15.84 20.67
N SER A 169 -0.58 -16.17 19.61
CA SER A 169 -1.47 -17.33 19.62
C SER A 169 -0.71 -18.64 19.66
N LEU A 170 0.30 -18.82 18.81
CA LEU A 170 1.07 -20.07 18.75
C LEU A 170 1.91 -20.29 19.99
N SER A 171 2.51 -19.22 20.56
CA SER A 171 3.27 -19.34 21.81
C SER A 171 2.36 -19.68 23.00
N ALA A 172 1.16 -19.10 23.05
CA ALA A 172 0.17 -19.41 24.08
C ALA A 172 -0.36 -20.85 23.96
N ILE A 173 -0.72 -21.30 22.76
CA ILE A 173 -1.11 -22.70 22.49
C ILE A 173 0.02 -23.66 22.87
N ALA A 174 1.24 -23.40 22.40
CA ALA A 174 2.40 -24.22 22.71
C ALA A 174 2.67 -24.28 24.22
N CYS A 175 2.47 -23.17 24.94
CA CYS A 175 2.59 -23.12 26.38
C CYS A 175 1.56 -24.02 27.08
N GLY A 176 0.28 -23.92 26.71
CA GLY A 176 -0.77 -24.77 27.27
C GLY A 176 -0.57 -26.26 26.98
N ILE A 177 -0.19 -26.61 25.74
CA ILE A 177 0.14 -27.99 25.35
C ILE A 177 1.33 -28.50 26.16
N THR A 178 2.39 -27.70 26.26
CA THR A 178 3.60 -28.13 26.97
C THR A 178 3.32 -28.32 28.46
N ALA A 179 2.55 -27.42 29.07
CA ALA A 179 2.13 -27.54 30.47
C ALA A 179 1.35 -28.82 30.75
N HIS A 180 0.56 -29.32 29.79
CA HIS A 180 -0.12 -30.60 29.92
C HIS A 180 0.86 -31.78 30.00
N PHE A 181 2.00 -31.73 29.29
CA PHE A 181 2.99 -32.82 29.27
C PHE A 181 4.03 -32.74 30.38
N ILE A 182 4.58 -31.56 30.68
CA ILE A 182 5.69 -31.39 31.63
C ILE A 182 5.28 -30.76 32.97
N GLY A 183 4.03 -30.30 33.09
CA GLY A 183 3.52 -29.52 34.21
C GLY A 183 3.74 -28.01 34.03
N GLY A 184 2.79 -27.18 34.48
CA GLY A 184 2.91 -25.73 34.36
C GLY A 184 3.92 -25.09 35.33
N ASP A 185 4.21 -25.74 36.45
CA ASP A 185 5.19 -25.27 37.45
C ASP A 185 6.61 -25.80 37.21
N TYR A 186 6.86 -26.47 36.07
CA TYR A 186 8.19 -26.99 35.74
C TYR A 186 9.22 -25.86 35.63
N LYS A 187 10.35 -26.02 36.33
CA LYS A 187 11.46 -25.06 36.37
C LYS A 187 12.77 -25.77 36.11
N LEU A 188 13.58 -25.21 35.21
CA LEU A 188 14.93 -25.69 34.91
C LEU A 188 15.98 -24.82 35.63
N PHE A 189 16.81 -25.46 36.43
CA PHE A 189 17.92 -24.84 37.15
C PHE A 189 19.24 -25.32 36.56
N VAL A 190 20.19 -24.41 36.40
CA VAL A 190 21.58 -24.74 36.05
C VAL A 190 22.47 -24.37 37.23
N PRO A 191 23.33 -25.29 37.71
CA PRO A 191 24.27 -25.01 38.78
C PRO A 191 25.15 -23.79 38.43
N GLY A 192 25.19 -22.81 39.33
CA GLY A 192 25.99 -21.58 39.17
C GLY A 192 25.23 -20.36 38.66
N ILE A 193 23.96 -20.48 38.26
CA ILE A 193 23.11 -19.35 37.86
C ILE A 193 22.06 -19.09 38.96
N PRO A 194 21.94 -17.85 39.49
CA PRO A 194 21.09 -17.56 40.66
C PRO A 194 19.59 -17.48 40.34
N PHE A 195 19.19 -17.66 39.08
CA PHE A 195 17.80 -17.63 38.61
C PHE A 195 17.49 -18.88 37.79
N HIS A 196 16.21 -19.27 37.72
CA HIS A 196 15.76 -20.34 36.84
C HIS A 196 15.86 -19.87 35.38
N ILE A 197 16.42 -20.71 34.51
CA ILE A 197 16.65 -20.36 33.10
C ILE A 197 15.40 -20.58 32.26
N PHE A 198 14.52 -21.48 32.72
CA PHE A 198 13.28 -21.79 32.06
C PHE A 198 12.19 -22.09 33.10
N GLU A 199 11.01 -21.54 32.86
CA GLU A 199 9.75 -21.99 33.43
C GLU A 199 8.76 -22.25 32.29
N THR A 200 7.78 -23.13 32.47
CA THR A 200 6.86 -23.50 31.38
C THR A 200 6.16 -22.29 30.73
N ILE A 201 5.77 -21.28 31.52
CA ILE A 201 5.15 -20.05 31.00
C ILE A 201 6.12 -19.20 30.14
N SER A 202 7.44 -19.43 30.23
CA SER A 202 8.45 -18.80 29.34
C SER A 202 8.20 -19.12 27.87
N ILE A 203 7.54 -20.24 27.55
CA ILE A 203 7.13 -20.58 26.17
C ILE A 203 6.21 -19.49 25.60
N PHE A 204 5.39 -18.87 26.45
CA PHE A 204 4.52 -17.75 26.09
C PHE A 204 5.21 -16.39 26.28
N THR A 205 5.86 -16.18 27.43
CA THR A 205 6.36 -14.84 27.81
C THR A 205 7.66 -14.44 27.10
N PHE A 206 8.51 -15.39 26.69
CA PHE A 206 9.73 -15.07 25.95
C PHE A 206 9.45 -14.58 24.52
N PRO A 207 8.60 -15.25 23.70
CA PRO A 207 8.15 -14.68 22.43
C PRO A 207 7.43 -13.34 22.57
N LEU A 208 6.66 -13.15 23.65
CA LEU A 208 6.01 -11.87 23.96
C LEU A 208 7.04 -10.76 24.24
N PHE A 209 8.12 -11.07 24.96
CA PHE A 209 9.23 -10.14 25.17
C PHE A 209 9.96 -9.80 23.85
N ILE A 210 10.24 -10.79 23.01
CA ILE A 210 10.81 -10.55 21.67
C ILE A 210 9.88 -9.64 20.86
N MET A 211 8.57 -9.91 20.89
CA MET A 211 7.59 -9.05 20.23
C MET A 211 7.62 -7.63 20.77
N ALA A 212 7.75 -7.43 22.09
CA ALA A 212 7.86 -6.12 22.70
C ALA A 212 9.02 -5.31 22.12
N VAL A 213 10.19 -5.92 21.98
CA VAL A 213 11.37 -5.31 21.36
C VAL A 213 11.12 -5.04 19.87
N MET A 214 10.68 -6.06 19.14
CA MET A 214 10.57 -6.02 17.68
C MET A 214 9.48 -5.06 17.17
N THR A 215 8.37 -4.92 17.89
CA THR A 215 7.30 -3.96 17.57
C THR A 215 7.77 -2.52 17.74
N ASN A 216 8.50 -2.21 18.82
CA ASN A 216 9.05 -0.88 19.04
C ASN A 216 10.17 -0.53 18.04
N ILE A 217 11.05 -1.49 17.72
CA ILE A 217 12.02 -1.34 16.63
C ILE A 217 11.31 -1.08 15.30
N THR A 218 10.23 -1.82 15.01
CA THR A 218 9.44 -1.63 13.78
C THR A 218 8.81 -0.24 13.73
N ALA A 219 8.23 0.25 14.82
CA ALA A 219 7.64 1.58 14.90
C ALA A 219 8.68 2.69 14.65
N ILE A 220 9.86 2.58 15.27
CA ILE A 220 10.96 3.53 15.05
C ILE A 220 11.47 3.44 13.61
N GLY A 221 11.59 2.24 13.05
CA GLY A 221 11.95 2.02 11.64
C GLY A 221 10.99 2.74 10.70
N ARG A 222 9.68 2.54 10.88
CA ARG A 222 8.64 3.24 10.09
C ARG A 222 8.72 4.76 10.22
N MET A 223 8.99 5.26 11.42
CA MET A 223 9.18 6.70 11.64
C MET A 223 10.41 7.23 10.89
N ARG A 224 11.52 6.50 10.90
CA ARG A 224 12.74 6.86 10.14
C ARG A 224 12.49 6.85 8.63
N ASP A 225 11.81 5.82 8.13
CA ASP A 225 11.45 5.71 6.72
C ASP A 225 10.54 6.87 6.30
N ALA A 226 9.54 7.20 7.13
CA ALA A 226 8.67 8.35 6.91
C ALA A 226 9.46 9.67 6.92
N LYS A 227 10.40 9.86 7.84
CA LYS A 227 11.27 11.04 7.86
C LYS A 227 12.07 11.17 6.55
N ILE A 228 12.71 10.10 6.10
CA ILE A 228 13.48 10.12 4.84
C ILE A 228 12.59 10.49 3.65
N ALA A 229 11.36 9.96 3.62
CA ALA A 229 10.41 10.26 2.56
C ALA A 229 9.89 11.71 2.62
N LEU A 230 9.62 12.22 3.82
CA LEU A 230 9.22 13.62 4.05
C LEU A 230 10.34 14.60 3.74
N ASP A 231 11.58 14.31 4.16
CA ASP A 231 12.75 15.15 3.85
C ASP A 231 12.92 15.30 2.33
N LYS A 232 12.66 14.22 1.56
CA LYS A 232 12.64 14.28 0.09
C LYS A 232 11.52 15.17 -0.45
N GLN A 233 10.31 15.07 0.11
CA GLN A 233 9.18 15.95 -0.27
C GLN A 233 9.45 17.41 0.08
N ASP A 234 10.02 17.69 1.25
CA ASP A 234 10.38 19.03 1.70
C ASP A 234 11.53 19.62 0.88
N GLN A 235 12.51 18.81 0.49
CA GLN A 235 13.56 19.24 -0.43
C GLN A 235 12.98 19.66 -1.78
N VAL A 236 12.10 18.84 -2.36
CA VAL A 236 11.38 19.19 -3.59
C VAL A 236 10.59 20.49 -3.40
N THR A 237 9.86 20.62 -2.29
CA THR A 237 9.06 21.82 -1.99
C THR A 237 9.93 23.06 -1.79
N ARG A 238 11.09 22.96 -1.12
CA ARG A 238 12.05 24.05 -0.95
C ARG A 238 12.70 24.46 -2.26
N VAL A 239 13.05 23.51 -3.13
CA VAL A 239 13.54 23.80 -4.48
C VAL A 239 12.49 24.54 -5.28
N ILE A 240 11.23 24.11 -5.24
CA ILE A 240 10.11 24.80 -5.91
C ILE A 240 9.90 26.20 -5.34
N ARG A 241 9.87 26.38 -4.01
CA ARG A 241 9.71 27.70 -3.36
C ARG A 241 10.90 28.61 -3.58
N GLY A 242 12.11 28.07 -3.57
CA GLY A 242 13.35 28.79 -3.87
C GLY A 242 13.34 29.27 -5.32
N ALA A 243 13.02 28.38 -6.26
CA ALA A 243 12.81 28.74 -7.66
C ALA A 243 11.70 29.79 -7.82
N ALA A 244 10.57 29.65 -7.13
CA ALA A 244 9.49 30.64 -7.15
C ALA A 244 9.90 31.99 -6.53
N THR A 245 10.79 32.01 -5.54
CA THR A 245 11.32 33.25 -4.93
C THR A 245 12.35 33.89 -5.86
N THR A 246 13.24 33.12 -6.47
CA THR A 246 14.16 33.58 -7.52
C THR A 246 13.40 34.09 -8.74
N VAL A 247 12.33 33.40 -9.15
CA VAL A 247 11.40 33.83 -10.21
C VAL A 247 10.64 35.08 -9.79
N LYS A 248 10.20 35.24 -8.53
CA LYS A 248 9.59 36.49 -8.04
C LYS A 248 10.56 37.67 -7.99
N VAL A 249 11.81 37.45 -7.56
CA VAL A 249 12.87 38.47 -7.57
C VAL A 249 13.23 38.83 -9.02
N LEU A 250 13.32 37.83 -9.91
CA LEU A 250 13.48 38.04 -11.35
C LEU A 250 12.24 38.69 -11.99
N LEU A 251 11.02 38.44 -11.54
CA LEU A 251 9.79 39.10 -12.03
C LEU A 251 9.71 40.56 -11.58
N VAL A 252 10.15 40.87 -10.35
CA VAL A 252 10.27 42.26 -9.85
C VAL A 252 11.40 42.98 -10.57
N ALA A 253 12.51 42.31 -10.89
CA ALA A 253 13.57 42.85 -11.74
C ALA A 253 13.15 42.94 -13.23
N ALA A 254 12.31 42.02 -13.71
CA ALA A 254 11.79 41.99 -15.08
C ALA A 254 10.60 42.93 -15.29
N LEU A 255 9.98 43.47 -14.24
CA LEU A 255 9.09 44.62 -14.33
C LEU A 255 9.83 45.90 -14.80
N LEU A 256 11.17 45.89 -14.80
CA LEU A 256 12.02 46.94 -15.37
C LEU A 256 12.67 46.56 -16.72
N LEU A 257 12.33 45.41 -17.32
CA LEU A 257 12.88 44.97 -18.60
C LEU A 257 11.79 44.46 -19.57
N PRO A 258 11.98 44.59 -20.89
CA PRO A 258 11.00 44.11 -21.86
C PRO A 258 10.86 42.59 -21.77
N ALA A 259 9.62 42.11 -21.94
CA ALA A 259 9.17 40.73 -21.79
C ALA A 259 10.22 39.65 -22.14
N MET A 260 10.65 38.88 -21.12
CA MET A 260 11.42 37.64 -21.30
C MET A 260 10.56 36.42 -20.96
N ALA A 261 10.66 35.40 -21.82
CA ALA A 261 9.86 34.19 -21.83
C ALA A 261 10.08 33.29 -20.59
N PHE A 262 9.00 32.68 -20.11
CA PHE A 262 9.04 31.61 -19.11
C PHE A 262 9.83 30.40 -19.64
N THR A 263 10.82 29.92 -18.89
CA THR A 263 11.57 28.69 -19.18
C THR A 263 10.91 27.49 -18.47
N GLU A 264 10.61 26.43 -19.22
CA GLU A 264 10.01 25.19 -18.70
C GLU A 264 10.98 24.43 -17.78
N PRO A 265 10.48 23.71 -16.75
CA PRO A 265 11.30 22.77 -15.98
C PRO A 265 11.95 21.72 -16.89
N ASN A 266 13.26 21.49 -16.70
CA ASN A 266 14.07 20.65 -17.56
C ASN A 266 13.86 19.17 -17.26
N PHE A 267 12.90 18.52 -17.92
CA PHE A 267 12.69 17.08 -17.86
C PHE A 267 13.51 16.36 -18.94
N PRO A 268 14.06 15.16 -18.66
CA PRO A 268 14.70 14.35 -19.69
C PRO A 268 13.70 13.91 -20.76
N THR A 269 14.01 14.16 -22.02
CA THR A 269 13.16 13.77 -23.16
C THR A 269 13.51 12.34 -23.60
N PRO A 270 12.56 11.40 -23.62
CA PRO A 270 12.78 10.07 -24.16
C PRO A 270 12.96 10.13 -25.69
N ASN A 271 13.81 9.26 -26.22
CA ASN A 271 14.06 9.12 -27.66
C ASN A 271 14.08 7.64 -28.02
N GLU A 272 12.91 7.01 -27.93
CA GLU A 272 12.77 5.58 -28.21
C GLU A 272 12.32 5.31 -29.65
N PRO A 273 12.87 4.28 -30.33
CA PRO A 273 12.41 3.90 -31.66
C PRO A 273 10.94 3.47 -31.61
N GLY A 274 10.08 4.13 -32.41
CA GLY A 274 8.64 3.84 -32.45
C GLY A 274 7.78 4.66 -31.47
N GLN A 275 8.41 5.54 -30.67
CA GLN A 275 7.72 6.41 -29.71
C GLN A 275 6.61 7.23 -30.39
N LEU A 276 5.40 7.11 -29.86
CA LEU A 276 4.24 7.87 -30.30
C LEU A 276 4.14 9.18 -29.54
N PHE A 277 4.15 9.11 -28.21
CA PHE A 277 4.16 10.26 -27.31
C PHE A 277 4.58 9.80 -25.91
N TYR A 278 4.79 10.74 -25.01
CA TYR A 278 5.14 10.43 -23.63
C TYR A 278 4.45 11.33 -22.61
N ILE A 279 4.38 10.85 -21.38
CA ILE A 279 3.76 11.55 -20.26
C ILE A 279 4.79 11.81 -19.16
N GLN A 280 4.85 13.07 -18.71
CA GLN A 280 5.64 13.52 -17.58
C GLN A 280 4.76 14.20 -16.55
N ARG A 281 5.18 14.18 -15.28
CA ARG A 281 4.40 14.80 -14.20
C ARG A 281 5.26 15.28 -13.05
N THR A 282 4.86 16.33 -12.37
CA THR A 282 5.50 16.68 -11.09
C THR A 282 5.03 15.77 -9.95
N PRO A 283 5.88 15.53 -8.94
CA PRO A 283 7.31 15.85 -8.86
C PRO A 283 8.22 14.77 -9.49
N ASN A 284 7.67 13.84 -10.28
CA ASN A 284 8.38 12.62 -10.70
C ASN A 284 8.99 12.77 -12.10
N THR A 285 10.33 12.74 -12.19
CA THR A 285 11.06 12.85 -13.46
C THR A 285 11.01 11.57 -14.31
N ASN A 286 10.47 10.47 -13.79
CA ASN A 286 10.25 9.26 -14.58
C ASN A 286 9.15 9.51 -15.62
N THR A 287 9.41 9.03 -16.82
CA THR A 287 8.55 9.27 -17.98
C THR A 287 7.78 7.99 -18.31
N ILE A 288 6.50 8.12 -18.63
CA ILE A 288 5.72 7.04 -19.22
C ILE A 288 5.79 7.20 -20.73
N VAL A 289 6.29 6.19 -21.43
CA VAL A 289 6.43 6.19 -22.88
C VAL A 289 5.34 5.31 -23.49
N TYR A 290 4.73 5.83 -24.55
CA TYR A 290 3.75 5.13 -25.39
C TYR A 290 4.40 4.90 -26.74
N ASP A 291 4.53 3.63 -27.10
CA ASP A 291 5.32 3.16 -28.22
C ASP A 291 4.48 2.23 -29.10
N LEU A 292 4.82 2.12 -30.38
CA LEU A 292 4.15 1.17 -31.26
C LEU A 292 4.44 -0.26 -30.83
N ASN A 293 3.40 -1.07 -30.69
CA ASN A 293 3.58 -2.49 -30.44
C ASN A 293 3.70 -3.24 -31.77
N ILE A 294 4.93 -3.53 -32.18
CA ILE A 294 5.22 -4.27 -33.40
C ILE A 294 5.61 -5.71 -33.04
N VAL A 295 4.82 -6.67 -33.53
CA VAL A 295 5.07 -8.11 -33.40
C VAL A 295 5.32 -8.67 -34.80
N ASP A 296 6.47 -9.32 -35.02
CA ASP A 296 6.88 -9.87 -36.33
C ASP A 296 6.84 -8.86 -37.50
N GLY A 297 7.22 -7.60 -37.22
CA GLY A 297 7.27 -6.53 -38.22
C GLY A 297 5.90 -5.95 -38.62
N LYS A 298 4.82 -6.37 -37.95
CA LYS A 298 3.47 -5.82 -38.14
C LYS A 298 2.94 -5.24 -36.82
N LEU A 299 2.09 -4.23 -36.93
CA LEU A 299 1.39 -3.67 -35.76
C LEU A 299 0.47 -4.74 -35.17
N ASP A 300 0.56 -4.94 -33.86
CA ASP A 300 -0.41 -5.75 -33.11
C ASP A 300 -1.78 -5.05 -33.14
N ALA A 301 -2.78 -5.66 -33.77
CA ALA A 301 -4.10 -5.04 -33.92
C ALA A 301 -4.90 -5.05 -32.62
N ASP A 302 -4.63 -5.99 -31.71
CA ASP A 302 -5.34 -6.14 -30.43
C ASP A 302 -4.76 -5.19 -29.37
N GLU A 303 -3.43 -5.03 -29.37
CA GLU A 303 -2.72 -4.09 -28.48
C GLU A 303 -1.72 -3.21 -29.25
N PRO A 304 -2.16 -2.26 -30.10
CA PRO A 304 -1.26 -1.49 -30.97
C PRO A 304 -0.30 -0.52 -30.27
N VAL A 305 -0.48 -0.30 -28.96
CA VAL A 305 0.33 0.61 -28.16
C VAL A 305 0.92 -0.12 -26.96
N ASN A 306 2.24 -0.21 -26.92
CA ASN A 306 2.97 -0.69 -25.75
C ASN A 306 3.26 0.48 -24.80
N VAL A 307 3.07 0.26 -23.50
CA VAL A 307 3.22 1.31 -22.47
C VAL A 307 4.16 0.85 -21.39
N TYR A 308 5.19 1.66 -21.11
CA TYR A 308 6.22 1.35 -20.11
C TYR A 308 6.79 2.62 -19.46
N TRP A 309 7.45 2.43 -18.32
CA TRP A 309 8.22 3.46 -17.65
C TRP A 309 9.64 3.54 -18.22
N ILE A 310 10.16 4.75 -18.35
CA ILE A 310 11.59 5.03 -18.28
C ILE A 310 11.86 5.70 -16.94
N ARG A 311 12.63 5.00 -16.09
CA ARG A 311 12.94 5.48 -14.74
C ARG A 311 14.25 6.24 -14.72
N TYR A 312 14.23 7.52 -15.07
CA TYR A 312 15.41 8.38 -15.02
C TYR A 312 16.01 8.53 -13.61
N ALA A 313 15.18 8.42 -12.56
CA ALA A 313 15.68 8.38 -11.18
C ALA A 313 16.48 7.10 -10.87
N ASP A 314 16.24 6.00 -11.60
CA ASP A 314 16.90 4.70 -11.46
C ASP A 314 17.85 4.45 -12.65
N GLY A 315 18.58 5.47 -13.11
CA GLY A 315 19.59 5.31 -14.18
C GLY A 315 19.03 5.14 -15.60
N GLY A 316 17.73 5.40 -15.82
CA GLY A 316 17.09 5.34 -17.15
C GLY A 316 16.54 3.95 -17.54
N GLU A 317 16.39 3.03 -16.59
CA GLU A 317 15.87 1.68 -16.88
C GLU A 317 14.42 1.70 -17.42
N LYS A 318 14.18 0.88 -18.45
CA LYS A 318 12.82 0.58 -18.93
C LYS A 318 12.14 -0.45 -18.02
N LYS A 319 10.93 -0.14 -17.53
CA LYS A 319 10.13 -1.08 -16.72
C LYS A 319 8.69 -1.18 -17.21
N PRO A 320 8.12 -2.38 -17.34
CA PRO A 320 6.72 -2.53 -17.73
C PRO A 320 5.78 -1.96 -16.66
N LEU A 321 4.59 -1.52 -17.10
CA LEU A 321 3.53 -1.18 -16.16
C LEU A 321 3.06 -2.44 -15.41
N ASN A 322 2.88 -2.32 -14.09
CA ASN A 322 2.23 -3.37 -13.32
C ASN A 322 0.70 -3.41 -13.60
N TYR A 323 0.04 -4.49 -13.21
CA TYR A 323 -1.40 -4.70 -13.47
C TYR A 323 -2.27 -3.52 -13.00
N ILE A 324 -1.98 -2.95 -11.84
CA ILE A 324 -2.76 -1.86 -11.25
C ILE A 324 -2.57 -0.58 -12.07
N GLN A 325 -1.33 -0.22 -12.40
CA GLN A 325 -1.02 0.96 -13.21
C GLN A 325 -1.64 0.88 -14.60
N ARG A 326 -1.58 -0.29 -15.24
CA ARG A 326 -2.21 -0.54 -16.54
C ARG A 326 -3.74 -0.44 -16.46
N LYS A 327 -4.36 -1.02 -15.43
CA LYS A 327 -5.82 -1.10 -15.35
C LYS A 327 -6.49 0.19 -14.87
N PHE A 328 -5.80 1.03 -14.10
CA PHE A 328 -6.42 2.17 -13.41
C PHE A 328 -5.74 3.54 -13.64
N ALA A 329 -4.57 3.60 -14.27
CA ALA A 329 -3.85 4.86 -14.44
C ALA A 329 -3.38 5.10 -15.89
N TYR A 330 -2.29 4.46 -16.30
CA TYR A 330 -1.58 4.75 -17.55
C TYR A 330 -1.92 3.79 -18.68
N GLY A 331 -2.90 2.91 -18.50
CA GLY A 331 -3.38 2.09 -19.61
C GLY A 331 -4.11 2.91 -20.65
N ILE A 332 -4.11 2.40 -21.87
CA ILE A 332 -4.95 2.86 -22.96
C ILE A 332 -5.92 1.75 -23.31
N LYS A 333 -7.19 2.13 -23.51
CA LYS A 333 -8.19 1.28 -24.16
C LYS A 333 -8.20 1.60 -25.64
N VAL A 334 -8.21 0.57 -26.47
CA VAL A 334 -8.17 0.70 -27.92
C VAL A 334 -9.52 0.28 -28.49
N LYS A 335 -9.98 1.04 -29.48
CA LYS A 335 -11.14 0.70 -30.29
C LYS A 335 -10.76 0.83 -31.76
N ASP A 336 -10.84 -0.27 -32.49
CA ASP A 336 -10.54 -0.30 -33.93
C ASP A 336 -11.65 0.44 -34.70
N LEU A 337 -11.24 1.37 -35.57
CA LEU A 337 -12.13 2.12 -36.46
C LEU A 337 -12.04 1.62 -37.92
N GLY A 338 -11.22 0.62 -38.19
CA GLY A 338 -10.94 0.08 -39.51
C GLY A 338 -9.91 0.90 -40.30
N GLN A 339 -9.41 0.33 -41.40
CA GLN A 339 -8.44 0.95 -42.31
C GLN A 339 -7.13 1.41 -41.63
N GLY A 340 -6.70 0.71 -40.57
CA GLY A 340 -5.49 1.06 -39.82
C GLY A 340 -5.64 2.32 -38.98
N LYS A 341 -6.87 2.65 -38.55
CA LYS A 341 -7.15 3.75 -37.63
C LYS A 341 -7.68 3.19 -36.32
N TYR A 342 -7.14 3.66 -35.20
CA TYR A 342 -7.57 3.25 -33.87
C TYR A 342 -7.90 4.47 -33.02
N GLU A 343 -8.99 4.37 -32.28
CA GLU A 343 -9.34 5.32 -31.22
C GLU A 343 -8.70 4.84 -29.92
N LEU A 344 -7.94 5.74 -29.27
CA LEU A 344 -7.22 5.48 -28.03
C LEU A 344 -7.86 6.29 -26.91
N HIS A 345 -8.28 5.62 -25.84
CA HIS A 345 -8.80 6.27 -24.64
C HIS A 345 -7.89 6.03 -23.43
N SER A 346 -7.42 7.12 -22.82
CA SER A 346 -6.69 7.04 -21.55
C SER A 346 -7.61 6.55 -20.44
N VAL A 347 -7.16 5.58 -19.65
CA VAL A 347 -7.90 5.05 -18.49
C VAL A 347 -8.12 6.13 -17.43
N ALA A 348 -7.16 7.04 -17.23
CA ALA A 348 -7.24 8.08 -16.21
C ALA A 348 -7.97 9.35 -16.68
N TYR A 349 -8.06 9.61 -17.99
CA TYR A 349 -8.66 10.83 -18.52
C TYR A 349 -9.37 10.59 -19.85
N ALA A 350 -10.64 10.21 -19.77
CA ALA A 350 -11.45 9.85 -20.94
C ALA A 350 -12.03 11.06 -21.73
N LYS A 351 -11.88 12.29 -21.23
CA LYS A 351 -12.46 13.50 -21.86
C LYS A 351 -11.71 13.97 -23.12
N LYS A 352 -10.61 13.31 -23.49
CA LYS A 352 -9.78 13.68 -24.65
C LYS A 352 -9.61 12.45 -25.54
N ASP A 353 -10.11 12.56 -26.76
CA ASP A 353 -9.96 11.50 -27.76
C ASP A 353 -8.58 11.60 -28.41
N LEU A 354 -7.91 10.45 -28.50
CA LEU A 354 -6.64 10.29 -29.18
C LEU A 354 -6.84 9.32 -30.34
N TYR A 355 -6.21 9.58 -31.49
CA TYR A 355 -6.38 8.75 -32.68
C TYR A 355 -5.02 8.27 -33.17
N LEU A 356 -4.82 6.96 -33.27
CA LEU A 356 -3.64 6.36 -33.88
C LEU A 356 -3.93 6.08 -35.36
N MET A 357 -3.19 6.71 -36.26
CA MET A 357 -3.34 6.47 -37.70
C MET A 357 -2.08 6.87 -38.46
N LYS A 358 -1.99 6.42 -39.72
CA LYS A 358 -0.98 6.92 -40.66
C LYS A 358 -1.48 8.16 -41.38
N PRO A 359 -0.66 9.21 -41.55
CA PRO A 359 -0.96 10.28 -42.49
C PRO A 359 -1.07 9.74 -43.91
N THR A 360 -1.93 10.33 -44.73
CA THR A 360 -2.01 10.00 -46.16
C THR A 360 -0.65 10.22 -46.82
N GLY A 361 -0.02 9.16 -47.31
CA GLY A 361 1.27 9.22 -47.99
C GLY A 361 2.52 9.10 -47.11
N GLN A 362 2.38 8.85 -45.79
CA GLN A 362 3.52 8.58 -44.90
C GLN A 362 3.45 7.17 -44.30
N PRO A 363 4.60 6.49 -44.10
CA PRO A 363 4.62 5.10 -43.66
C PRO A 363 4.38 4.93 -42.16
N ASP A 364 4.59 5.97 -41.36
CA ASP A 364 4.65 5.88 -39.90
C ASP A 364 3.32 6.22 -39.22
N TYR A 365 3.08 5.55 -38.10
CA TYR A 365 1.92 5.82 -37.26
C TYR A 365 2.20 6.97 -36.30
N HIS A 366 1.21 7.84 -36.14
CA HIS A 366 1.24 8.93 -35.16
C HIS A 366 -0.05 8.96 -34.35
N VAL A 367 0.05 9.51 -33.14
CA VAL A 367 -1.12 9.79 -32.30
C VAL A 367 -1.55 11.24 -32.50
N TYR A 368 -2.82 11.41 -32.84
CA TYR A 368 -3.44 12.70 -33.09
C TYR A 368 -4.35 13.09 -31.95
N ALA A 369 -4.28 14.35 -31.56
CA ALA A 369 -5.18 14.95 -30.58
C ALA A 369 -5.62 16.32 -31.07
N LYS A 370 -6.82 16.73 -30.68
CA LYS A 370 -7.21 18.14 -30.81
C LYS A 370 -6.47 18.93 -29.73
N ILE A 371 -5.54 19.80 -30.12
CA ILE A 371 -4.79 20.69 -29.22
C ILE A 371 -5.22 22.13 -29.54
N GLY A 372 -6.03 22.70 -28.64
CA GLY A 372 -6.72 23.98 -28.87
C GLY A 372 -7.72 23.85 -30.03
N ASN A 373 -7.54 24.64 -31.08
CA ASN A 373 -8.39 24.62 -32.28
C ASN A 373 -7.81 23.78 -33.43
N SER A 374 -6.65 23.16 -33.23
CA SER A 374 -5.92 22.42 -34.26
C SER A 374 -5.91 20.91 -34.01
N LEU A 375 -5.90 20.13 -35.09
CA LEU A 375 -5.56 18.71 -35.03
C LEU A 375 -4.04 18.58 -35.14
N ALA A 376 -3.41 18.00 -34.13
CA ALA A 376 -1.95 17.97 -34.01
C ALA A 376 -1.44 16.56 -33.71
N VAL A 377 -0.24 16.25 -34.20
CA VAL A 377 0.53 15.08 -33.76
C VAL A 377 0.99 15.35 -32.33
N LEU A 378 0.52 14.52 -31.41
CA LEU A 378 0.85 14.62 -30.00
C LEU A 378 2.30 14.20 -29.75
N ASP A 379 3.05 14.99 -28.99
CA ASP A 379 4.44 14.71 -28.63
C ASP A 379 4.56 14.44 -27.13
N ARG A 380 4.03 15.35 -26.31
CA ARG A 380 4.13 15.30 -24.85
C ARG A 380 2.81 15.65 -24.19
N ILE A 381 2.44 14.89 -23.16
CA ILE A 381 1.48 15.33 -22.14
C ILE A 381 2.24 15.60 -20.85
N TYR A 382 2.10 16.79 -20.30
CA TYR A 382 2.67 17.17 -19.02
C TYR A 382 1.56 17.39 -17.99
N ILE A 383 1.73 16.84 -16.79
CA ILE A 383 0.72 16.91 -15.72
C ILE A 383 1.35 17.62 -14.52
N GLU A 384 0.85 18.80 -14.20
CA GLU A 384 1.28 19.53 -13.01
C GLU A 384 0.45 19.08 -11.81
N ILE A 385 1.12 18.55 -10.78
CA ILE A 385 0.47 18.01 -9.58
C ILE A 385 0.99 18.77 -8.36
N ASP A 386 0.07 19.31 -7.56
CA ASP A 386 0.38 19.99 -6.30
C ASP A 386 -0.25 19.22 -5.12
N GLY A 387 0.46 18.17 -4.70
CA GLY A 387 0.01 17.29 -3.62
C GLY A 387 -1.10 16.31 -4.01
N GLY A 388 -1.89 15.89 -3.03
CA GLY A 388 -2.90 14.83 -3.19
C GLY A 388 -2.38 13.43 -2.85
N THR A 389 -3.19 12.41 -3.13
CA THR A 389 -2.84 11.00 -2.90
C THR A 389 -2.53 10.29 -4.22
N PHE A 390 -1.92 9.10 -4.18
CA PHE A 390 -1.65 8.32 -5.39
C PHE A 390 -2.90 8.09 -6.27
N TRP A 391 -4.07 7.93 -5.62
CA TRP A 391 -5.35 7.68 -6.30
C TRP A 391 -6.09 8.96 -6.69
N HIS A 392 -5.83 10.05 -5.98
CA HIS A 392 -6.46 11.35 -6.21
C HIS A 392 -5.38 12.44 -6.12
N PRO A 393 -4.52 12.54 -7.14
CA PRO A 393 -3.55 13.62 -7.20
C PRO A 393 -4.31 14.95 -7.40
N ASN A 394 -3.84 16.00 -6.75
CA ASN A 394 -4.37 17.33 -6.98
C ASN A 394 -3.71 17.91 -8.24
N VAL A 395 -4.33 17.67 -9.39
CA VAL A 395 -3.81 18.10 -10.68
C VAL A 395 -4.18 19.56 -10.92
N LEU A 396 -3.17 20.43 -10.98
CA LEU A 396 -3.35 21.86 -11.25
C LEU A 396 -3.74 22.11 -12.70
N TYR A 397 -3.02 21.48 -13.63
CA TYR A 397 -3.31 21.50 -15.06
C TYR A 397 -2.66 20.32 -15.78
N ILE A 398 -3.19 20.02 -16.97
CA ILE A 398 -2.64 19.09 -17.95
C ILE A 398 -2.28 19.90 -19.19
N GLU A 399 -1.03 19.88 -19.60
CA GLU A 399 -0.56 20.49 -20.84
C GLU A 399 -0.38 19.42 -21.92
N LEU A 400 -1.01 19.60 -23.07
CA LEU A 400 -0.74 18.82 -24.28
C LEU A 400 0.15 19.67 -25.19
N LYS A 401 1.20 19.05 -25.69
CA LYS A 401 2.15 19.65 -26.63
C LYS A 401 2.28 18.76 -27.86
N GLY A 402 2.26 19.37 -29.04
CA GLY A 402 2.36 18.64 -30.30
C GLY A 402 2.71 19.55 -31.47
N LYS A 403 2.66 18.99 -32.68
CA LYS A 403 2.87 19.72 -33.94
C LYS A 403 1.59 19.74 -34.76
N ASP A 404 1.15 20.93 -35.15
CA ASP A 404 -0.01 21.13 -36.01
C ASP A 404 0.21 20.48 -37.38
N MET A 405 -0.80 19.76 -37.87
CA MET A 405 -0.68 18.96 -39.10
C MET A 405 -0.58 19.78 -40.38
N VAL A 406 -1.11 21.00 -40.39
CA VAL A 406 -1.16 21.84 -41.59
C VAL A 406 0.07 22.75 -41.65
N THR A 407 0.43 23.33 -40.52
CA THR A 407 1.46 24.36 -40.44
C THR A 407 2.81 23.82 -39.97
N GLY A 408 2.86 22.61 -39.40
CA GLY A 408 4.05 22.02 -38.79
C GLY A 408 4.56 22.74 -37.54
N LYS A 409 3.87 23.80 -37.10
CA LYS A 409 4.25 24.60 -35.93
C LYS A 409 3.89 23.88 -34.64
N GLU A 410 4.69 24.13 -33.61
CA GLU A 410 4.41 23.64 -32.27
C GLU A 410 3.13 24.29 -31.72
N VAL A 411 2.23 23.47 -31.19
CA VAL A 411 0.98 23.90 -30.54
C VAL A 411 0.91 23.33 -29.13
N LYS A 412 0.34 24.10 -28.22
CA LYS A 412 0.14 23.72 -26.82
C LYS A 412 -1.28 24.06 -26.37
N GLU A 413 -1.83 23.24 -25.49
CA GLU A 413 -3.11 23.46 -24.82
C GLU A 413 -2.95 23.09 -23.35
N GLN A 414 -3.36 23.99 -22.46
CA GLN A 414 -3.46 23.70 -21.03
C GLN A 414 -4.92 23.51 -20.64
N ILE A 415 -5.20 22.40 -19.96
CA ILE A 415 -6.53 21.98 -19.53
C ILE A 415 -6.51 21.91 -18.00
N LYS A 416 -7.55 22.44 -17.35
CA LYS A 416 -7.81 22.17 -15.94
C LYS A 416 -8.74 20.94 -15.84
N PRO A 417 -8.33 19.85 -15.18
CA PRO A 417 -9.02 18.55 -15.25
C PRO A 417 -10.44 18.50 -14.69
#